data_AF-A0A352KIP6-F1
#
_entry.id   AF-A0A352KIP6-F1
#
_cell.length_a   1.000
_cell.length_b   1.000
_cell.length_c   1.000
_cell.angle_alpha   90.00
_cell.angle_beta   90.00
_cell.angle_gamma   90.00
#
_symmetry.space_group_name_H-M   'P 1'
#
loop_
_entity.id
_entity.type
_entity.pdbx_description
1 polymer ?
#
loop_
_entity_poly.entity_id
_entity_poly.type
_entity_poly.pdbx_seq_one_letter_code
_entity_poly.pdbx_strand_id
1 'polypeptide(L)'
;MNRRDFLKLAASTGMLVTAPAALYRTTQAAPASDQLFVFVHAGGGWDPTSLCDPKGNAERADGRGPVNHYFTNQIVQLAGSPIRYAPFPDATLTTSTLRTDMPLISFDDFFTKYGSELLVINGIDTQTNSHSSGTRFVWSGILDDMGQPAFAALYAGVSAPTLPMSFLSNGGYDVTASLVA
;
A
#
# COMPACT_ATOMS: atom_id res chain seq x y z
N MET A 1 -62.73 -2.15 -31.83
CA MET A 1 -61.91 -2.22 -30.60
C MET A 1 -62.31 -1.07 -29.69
N ASN A 2 -62.57 -1.30 -28.39
CA ASN A 2 -63.01 -0.24 -27.48
C ASN A 2 -61.79 0.62 -27.06
N ARG A 3 -61.93 1.94 -27.08
CA ARG A 3 -60.87 2.91 -26.67
C ARG A 3 -60.28 2.62 -25.29
N ARG A 4 -61.11 2.10 -24.39
CA ARG A 4 -60.69 1.66 -23.05
C ARG A 4 -59.79 0.42 -23.07
N ASP A 5 -60.01 -0.50 -24.00
CA ASP A 5 -59.21 -1.73 -24.11
C ASP A 5 -57.84 -1.44 -24.73
N PHE A 6 -57.79 -0.50 -25.68
CA PHE A 6 -56.54 0.02 -26.23
C PHE A 6 -55.67 0.69 -25.16
N LEU A 7 -56.25 1.57 -24.33
CA LEU A 7 -55.52 2.24 -23.26
C LEU A 7 -55.01 1.26 -22.19
N LYS A 8 -55.79 0.23 -21.87
CA LYS A 8 -55.36 -0.84 -20.95
C LYS A 8 -54.16 -1.61 -21.51
N LEU A 9 -54.19 -1.93 -22.81
CA LEU A 9 -53.10 -2.66 -23.47
C LEU A 9 -51.84 -1.80 -23.63
N ALA A 10 -51.98 -0.51 -23.95
CA ALA A 10 -50.87 0.42 -24.04
C ALA A 10 -50.21 0.66 -22.67
N ALA A 11 -51.01 0.79 -21.60
CA ALA A 11 -50.49 0.93 -20.25
C ALA A 11 -49.79 -0.35 -19.75
N SER A 12 -50.34 -1.53 -20.03
CA SER A 12 -49.73 -2.80 -19.60
C SER A 12 -48.44 -3.13 -20.34
N THR A 13 -48.35 -2.81 -21.64
CA THR A 13 -47.12 -2.96 -22.42
C THR A 13 -46.05 -1.95 -22.00
N GLY A 14 -46.43 -0.70 -21.67
CA GLY A 14 -45.52 0.29 -21.11
C GLY A 14 -44.88 -0.17 -19.80
N MET A 15 -45.67 -0.76 -18.90
CA MET A 15 -45.15 -1.30 -17.62
C MET A 15 -44.21 -2.49 -17.81
N LEU A 16 -44.37 -3.30 -18.87
CA LEU A 16 -43.48 -4.42 -19.19
C LEU A 16 -42.13 -3.95 -19.76
N VAL A 17 -42.10 -2.85 -20.51
CA VAL A 17 -40.87 -2.25 -21.04
C VAL A 17 -40.08 -1.51 -19.95
N THR A 18 -40.77 -0.91 -18.98
CA THR A 18 -40.14 -0.26 -17.81
C THR A 18 -39.96 -1.21 -16.63
N ALA A 19 -40.54 -2.42 -16.67
CA ALA A 19 -40.30 -3.43 -15.66
C ALA A 19 -38.80 -3.72 -15.67
N PRO A 20 -38.12 -3.65 -14.53
CA PRO A 20 -36.69 -3.78 -14.49
C PRO A 20 -36.28 -5.26 -14.60
N ALA A 21 -36.53 -5.89 -15.74
CA ALA A 21 -35.94 -7.17 -16.09
C ALA A 21 -34.40 -7.08 -16.09
N ALA A 22 -33.85 -5.86 -16.26
CA ALA A 22 -32.43 -5.55 -16.15
C ALA A 22 -31.90 -5.39 -14.70
N LEU A 23 -32.76 -5.23 -13.67
CA LEU A 23 -32.31 -5.15 -12.26
C LEU A 23 -32.18 -6.52 -11.59
N TYR A 24 -32.63 -7.60 -12.25
CA TYR A 24 -32.38 -8.98 -11.81
C TYR A 24 -31.08 -9.56 -12.37
N ARG A 25 -30.08 -8.73 -12.70
CA ARG A 25 -28.72 -9.23 -12.63
C ARG A 25 -28.44 -9.46 -11.16
N THR A 26 -28.51 -10.72 -10.73
CA THR A 26 -27.91 -11.11 -9.47
C THR A 26 -26.48 -10.60 -9.50
N THR A 27 -26.20 -9.60 -8.67
CA THR A 27 -24.83 -9.17 -8.39
C THR A 27 -24.19 -10.34 -7.68
N GLN A 28 -23.62 -11.27 -8.45
CA GLN A 28 -22.75 -12.27 -7.88
C GLN A 28 -21.52 -11.51 -7.40
N ALA A 29 -21.11 -11.77 -6.16
CA ALA A 29 -19.76 -11.41 -5.76
C ALA A 29 -18.85 -12.07 -6.79
N ALA A 30 -18.13 -11.26 -7.55
CA ALA A 30 -17.11 -11.81 -8.42
C ALA A 30 -16.15 -12.62 -7.52
N PRO A 31 -15.66 -13.77 -8.01
CA PRO A 31 -14.73 -14.57 -7.24
C PRO A 31 -13.62 -13.64 -6.73
N ALA A 32 -13.37 -13.69 -5.43
CA ALA A 32 -12.34 -12.86 -4.83
C ALA A 32 -11.04 -13.10 -5.62
N SER A 33 -10.33 -12.02 -5.95
CA SER A 33 -8.94 -12.15 -6.38
C SER A 33 -8.22 -12.99 -5.31
N ASP A 34 -7.55 -14.06 -5.72
CA ASP A 34 -6.78 -14.91 -4.80
C ASP A 34 -5.66 -14.13 -4.10
N GLN A 35 -5.36 -12.90 -4.57
CA GLN A 35 -4.32 -12.04 -4.05
C GLN A 35 -4.85 -10.63 -3.76
N LEU A 36 -4.58 -10.16 -2.54
CA LEU A 36 -4.78 -8.79 -2.09
C LEU A 36 -3.41 -8.13 -1.94
N PHE A 37 -3.15 -7.09 -2.73
CA PHE A 37 -1.96 -6.26 -2.53
C PHE A 37 -2.30 -5.04 -1.69
N VAL A 38 -1.52 -4.83 -0.63
CA VAL A 38 -1.57 -3.63 0.18
C VAL A 38 -0.27 -2.88 -0.04
N PHE A 39 -0.38 -1.64 -0.50
CA PHE A 39 0.76 -0.77 -0.66
C PHE A 39 0.67 0.37 0.34
N VAL A 40 1.78 0.63 1.04
CA VAL A 40 1.82 1.64 2.10
C VAL A 40 2.82 2.72 1.73
N HIS A 41 2.34 3.96 1.58
CA HIS A 41 3.21 5.12 1.44
C HIS A 41 3.55 5.70 2.82
N ALA A 42 4.72 5.37 3.34
CA ALA A 42 5.23 5.94 4.59
C ALA A 42 5.90 7.31 4.34
N GLY A 43 5.08 8.32 4.03
CA GLY A 43 5.55 9.71 3.89
C GLY A 43 6.00 10.33 5.21
N GLY A 44 6.78 11.41 5.16
CA GLY A 44 7.13 12.20 6.36
C GLY A 44 8.43 11.82 7.07
N GLY A 45 9.39 11.23 6.35
CA GLY A 45 10.74 11.03 6.88
C GLY A 45 10.95 9.71 7.64
N TRP A 46 10.22 8.66 7.27
CA TRP A 46 10.52 7.31 7.74
C TRP A 46 11.88 6.88 7.20
N ASP A 47 12.85 6.71 8.09
CA ASP A 47 14.20 6.32 7.72
C ASP A 47 14.33 4.79 7.74
N PRO A 48 14.59 4.12 6.58
CA PRO A 48 14.75 2.67 6.54
C PRO A 48 15.93 2.19 7.40
N THR A 49 16.93 3.05 7.62
CA THR A 49 18.06 2.75 8.50
C THR A 49 17.68 2.77 9.98
N SER A 50 16.45 3.15 10.33
CA SER A 50 15.98 3.10 11.71
C SER A 50 15.36 1.76 12.11
N LEU A 51 15.01 0.88 11.15
CA LEU A 51 14.45 -0.44 11.46
C LEU A 51 15.11 -1.59 10.69
N CYS A 52 14.99 -1.65 9.36
CA CYS A 52 15.40 -2.84 8.57
C CYS A 52 16.77 -2.74 7.90
N ASP A 53 17.47 -1.60 8.03
CA ASP A 53 18.89 -1.45 7.69
C ASP A 53 19.67 -0.70 8.80
N PRO A 54 19.60 -1.18 10.05
CA PRO A 54 20.14 -0.46 11.19
C PRO A 54 21.66 -0.27 11.06
N LYS A 55 22.13 0.94 11.36
CA LYS A 55 23.57 1.29 11.38
C LYS A 55 24.12 1.44 12.79
N GLY A 56 23.25 1.79 13.75
CA GLY A 56 23.63 2.00 15.14
C GLY A 56 24.32 3.34 15.38
N ASN A 57 24.94 3.45 16.54
CA ASN A 57 25.60 4.65 17.02
C ASN A 57 27.12 4.71 16.74
N ALA A 58 27.63 3.86 15.86
CA ALA A 58 29.02 3.96 15.42
C ALA A 58 29.23 5.25 14.62
N GLU A 59 30.39 5.88 14.82
CA GLU A 59 30.78 7.06 14.06
C GLU A 59 30.88 6.70 12.56
N ARG A 60 30.26 7.52 11.71
CA ARG A 60 30.32 7.32 10.27
C ARG A 60 31.70 7.70 9.73
N ALA A 61 32.14 7.01 8.67
CA ALA A 61 33.39 7.32 7.99
C ALA A 61 33.44 8.74 7.39
N ASP A 62 32.28 9.38 7.17
CA ASP A 62 32.17 10.75 6.68
C ASP A 62 32.21 11.83 7.78
N GLY A 63 32.36 11.44 9.06
CA GLY A 63 32.46 12.36 10.20
C GLY A 63 31.17 13.13 10.51
N ARG A 64 30.01 12.66 10.01
CA ARG A 64 28.72 13.31 10.23
C ARG A 64 28.00 12.82 11.50
N GLY A 65 28.70 12.12 12.39
CA GLY A 65 28.12 11.52 13.57
C GLY A 65 27.40 10.20 13.29
N PRO A 66 26.85 9.55 14.32
CA PRO A 66 26.07 8.32 14.17
C PRO A 66 24.76 8.53 13.40
N VAL A 67 24.27 7.46 12.77
CA VAL A 67 22.97 7.46 12.07
C VAL A 67 21.83 7.24 13.05
N ASN A 68 22.01 6.34 14.02
CA ASN A 68 20.95 5.95 14.94
C ASN A 68 21.33 6.20 16.41
N HIS A 69 20.31 6.25 17.26
CA HIS A 69 20.44 6.48 18.71
C HIS A 69 20.39 5.17 19.54
N TYR A 70 20.90 4.07 19.00
CA TYR A 70 21.01 2.79 19.70
C TYR A 70 22.37 2.14 19.47
N PHE A 71 22.82 1.29 20.39
CA PHE A 71 24.15 0.71 20.30
C PHE A 71 24.28 -0.26 19.14
N THR A 72 25.39 -0.15 18.41
CA THR A 72 25.66 -1.01 17.23
C THR A 72 25.66 -2.51 17.60
N ASN A 73 26.12 -2.86 18.81
CA ASN A 73 26.15 -4.25 19.29
C ASN A 73 24.77 -4.78 19.75
N GLN A 74 23.73 -3.96 19.76
CA GLN A 74 22.35 -4.36 20.05
C GLN A 74 21.53 -4.62 18.79
N ILE A 75 22.09 -4.35 17.60
CA ILE A 75 21.44 -4.68 16.33
C ILE A 75 21.25 -6.20 16.25
N VAL A 76 20.03 -6.62 15.92
CA VAL A 76 19.68 -8.04 15.86
C VAL A 76 19.78 -8.54 14.42
N GLN A 77 20.33 -9.74 14.25
CA GLN A 77 20.26 -10.48 13.00
C GLN A 77 19.27 -11.63 13.14
N LEU A 78 18.30 -11.71 12.23
CA LEU A 78 17.33 -12.80 12.20
C LEU A 78 18.04 -14.12 11.91
N ALA A 79 17.76 -15.15 12.74
CA ALA A 79 18.39 -16.46 12.61
C ALA A 79 18.15 -17.07 11.21
N GLY A 80 19.22 -17.52 10.56
CA GLY A 80 19.15 -18.13 9.23
C GLY A 80 18.81 -17.15 8.09
N SER A 81 18.84 -15.84 8.33
CA SER A 81 18.49 -14.81 7.36
C SER A 81 19.56 -13.70 7.30
N PRO A 82 19.74 -13.02 6.15
CA PRO A 82 20.55 -11.80 6.06
C PRO A 82 19.85 -10.57 6.66
N ILE A 83 18.57 -10.69 7.02
CA ILE A 83 17.79 -9.58 7.57
C ILE A 83 18.35 -9.19 8.94
N ARG A 84 18.65 -7.91 9.08
CA ARG A 84 19.01 -7.27 10.35
C ARG A 84 17.94 -6.26 10.70
N TYR A 85 17.63 -6.14 11.98
CA TYR A 85 16.66 -5.16 12.45
C TYR A 85 17.11 -4.46 13.72
N ALA A 86 16.61 -3.24 13.91
CA ALA A 86 16.96 -2.39 15.03
C ALA A 86 16.52 -3.02 16.36
N PRO A 87 17.29 -2.81 17.45
CA PRO A 87 16.80 -3.16 18.78
C PRO A 87 15.56 -2.35 19.12
N PHE A 88 14.77 -2.85 20.06
CA PHE A 88 13.72 -2.03 20.64
C PHE A 88 14.36 -0.80 21.32
N PRO A 89 13.81 0.42 21.13
CA PRO A 89 14.45 1.62 21.66
C PRO A 89 14.65 1.56 23.17
N ASP A 90 15.87 1.83 23.63
CA ASP A 90 16.18 1.95 25.05
C ASP A 90 15.44 3.16 25.63
N ALA A 91 14.63 2.94 26.66
CA ALA A 91 13.84 4.00 27.29
C ALA A 91 14.69 5.21 27.72
N THR A 92 15.97 5.01 28.06
CA THR A 92 16.91 6.07 28.46
C THR A 92 17.50 6.85 27.28
N LEU A 93 17.50 6.26 26.08
CA LEU A 93 17.96 6.89 24.83
C LEU A 93 16.79 7.43 24.00
N THR A 94 15.55 7.14 24.39
CA THR A 94 14.36 7.59 23.66
C THR A 94 14.05 9.06 23.96
N THR A 95 14.05 9.89 22.93
CA THR A 95 13.58 11.27 23.00
C THR A 95 12.07 11.29 22.72
N SER A 96 11.23 11.05 23.73
CA SER A 96 9.80 11.44 23.75
C SER A 96 8.87 10.98 22.59
N THR A 97 9.26 10.01 21.74
CA THR A 97 8.42 9.55 20.61
C THR A 97 7.84 8.15 20.79
N LEU A 98 8.24 7.42 21.83
CA LEU A 98 7.58 6.18 22.19
C LEU A 98 6.18 6.51 22.72
N ARG A 99 5.16 6.12 21.94
CA ARG A 99 3.78 6.11 22.38
C ARG A 99 3.67 5.23 23.63
N THR A 100 3.46 5.85 24.79
CA THR A 100 3.31 5.15 26.08
C THR A 100 2.02 4.35 26.17
N ASP A 101 1.10 4.54 25.22
CA ASP A 101 -0.17 3.82 25.11
C ASP A 101 -0.10 2.59 24.18
N MET A 102 1.07 2.29 23.61
CA MET A 102 1.31 1.06 22.84
C MET A 102 2.24 0.11 23.61
N PRO A 103 1.81 -1.12 23.93
CA PRO A 103 2.59 -2.10 24.70
C PRO A 103 3.63 -2.83 23.84
N LEU A 104 4.18 -2.17 22.82
CA LEU A 104 5.30 -2.74 22.08
C LEU A 104 6.53 -2.67 22.99
N ILE A 105 7.17 -3.82 23.18
CA ILE A 105 8.39 -3.97 24.00
C ILE A 105 9.54 -4.64 23.23
N SER A 106 9.25 -5.17 22.04
CA SER A 106 10.22 -5.75 21.12
C SER A 106 9.69 -5.76 19.68
N PHE A 107 10.60 -5.83 18.71
CA PHE A 107 10.30 -6.13 17.31
C PHE A 107 10.51 -7.62 16.96
N ASP A 108 11.08 -8.41 17.87
CA ASP A 108 11.51 -9.80 17.62
C ASP A 108 10.36 -10.69 17.16
N ASP A 109 9.18 -10.55 17.76
CA ASP A 109 8.01 -11.36 17.42
C ASP A 109 7.60 -11.20 15.95
N PHE A 110 7.71 -9.98 15.41
CA PHE A 110 7.39 -9.71 14.01
C PHE A 110 8.37 -10.40 13.07
N PHE A 111 9.68 -10.18 13.27
CA PHE A 111 10.71 -10.73 12.39
C PHE A 111 10.85 -12.25 12.52
N THR A 112 10.67 -12.80 13.72
CA THR A 112 10.68 -14.26 13.94
C THR A 112 9.49 -14.91 13.24
N LYS A 113 8.31 -14.29 13.30
CA LYS A 113 7.10 -14.85 12.70
C LYS A 113 7.08 -14.73 11.17
N TYR A 114 7.45 -13.57 10.63
CA TYR A 114 7.25 -13.25 9.22
C TYR A 114 8.54 -13.16 8.40
N GLY A 115 9.72 -13.28 9.03
CA GLY A 115 10.99 -13.05 8.37
C GLY A 115 11.29 -13.98 7.20
N SER A 116 10.72 -15.19 7.18
CA SER A 116 10.81 -16.11 6.02
C SER A 116 9.98 -15.67 4.82
N GLU A 117 9.01 -14.80 5.03
CA GLU A 117 8.11 -14.24 4.02
C GLU A 117 8.43 -12.76 3.71
N LEU A 118 9.48 -12.22 4.34
CA LEU A 118 9.85 -10.82 4.25
C LEU A 118 10.99 -10.61 3.24
N LEU A 119 10.75 -9.71 2.27
CA LEU A 119 11.80 -9.15 1.43
C LEU A 119 12.12 -7.72 1.91
N VAL A 120 13.38 -7.47 2.24
CA VAL A 120 13.88 -6.14 2.57
C VAL A 120 14.76 -5.65 1.43
N ILE A 121 14.43 -4.48 0.88
CA ILE A 121 15.23 -3.79 -0.14
C ILE A 121 15.83 -2.54 0.51
N ASN A 122 17.15 -2.55 0.73
CA ASN A 122 17.88 -1.48 1.41
C ASN A 122 18.24 -0.34 0.46
N GLY A 123 17.21 0.41 0.07
CA GLY A 123 17.31 1.56 -0.81
C GLY A 123 16.97 1.22 -2.26
N ILE A 124 16.35 2.19 -2.92
CA ILE A 124 16.07 2.20 -4.36
C ILE A 124 16.64 3.52 -4.87
N ASP A 125 17.52 3.46 -5.87
CA ASP A 125 17.96 4.67 -6.53
C ASP A 125 16.81 5.21 -7.39
N THR A 126 16.25 6.33 -6.96
CA THR A 126 15.14 7.00 -7.63
C THR A 126 15.63 8.09 -8.60
N GLN A 127 16.95 8.26 -8.76
CA GLN A 127 17.60 9.25 -9.64
C GLN A 127 17.15 10.69 -9.41
N THR A 128 16.61 10.99 -8.22
CA THR A 128 16.12 12.32 -7.88
C THR A 128 16.27 12.60 -6.39
N ASN A 129 16.43 13.88 -6.04
CA ASN A 129 16.37 14.37 -4.66
C ASN A 129 15.02 15.07 -4.35
N SER A 130 14.10 15.11 -5.32
CA SER A 130 12.77 15.71 -5.16
C SER A 130 11.83 14.71 -4.52
N HIS A 131 11.21 15.08 -3.39
CA HIS A 131 10.22 14.24 -2.72
C HIS A 131 9.07 13.84 -3.64
N SER A 132 8.50 14.80 -4.37
CA SER A 132 7.36 14.54 -5.26
C SER A 132 7.74 13.66 -6.46
N SER A 133 8.92 13.88 -7.03
CA SER A 133 9.40 13.07 -8.17
C SER A 133 9.80 11.67 -7.74
N GLY A 134 10.44 11.53 -6.57
CA GLY A 134 10.82 10.24 -6.00
C GLY A 134 9.59 9.39 -5.65
N THR A 135 8.57 9.99 -5.03
CA THR A 135 7.27 9.33 -4.82
C THR A 135 6.73 8.82 -6.15
N ARG A 136 6.60 9.68 -7.17
CA ARG A 136 6.12 9.25 -8.49
C ARG A 136 6.91 8.06 -9.04
N PHE A 137 8.24 8.14 -9.06
CA PHE A 137 9.08 7.06 -9.58
C PHE A 137 8.90 5.75 -8.83
N VAL A 138 8.84 5.76 -7.50
CA VAL A 138 8.65 4.53 -6.71
C VAL A 138 7.31 3.86 -7.04
N TRP A 139 6.29 4.63 -7.36
CA TRP A 139 4.95 4.11 -7.60
C TRP A 139 4.64 3.81 -9.07
N SER A 140 5.26 4.51 -10.03
CA SER A 140 4.99 4.35 -11.47
C SER A 140 6.19 3.81 -12.28
N GLY A 141 7.38 3.79 -11.69
CA GLY A 141 8.63 3.45 -12.38
C GLY A 141 9.15 4.53 -13.34
N ILE A 142 8.46 5.66 -13.50
CA ILE A 142 8.77 6.68 -14.51
C ILE A 142 8.82 8.07 -13.85
N LEU A 143 9.94 8.77 -14.04
CA LEU A 143 10.11 10.13 -13.51
C LEU A 143 9.42 11.19 -14.37
N ASP A 144 9.46 11.10 -15.69
CA ASP A 144 9.13 12.24 -16.55
C ASP A 144 7.65 12.32 -16.97
N ASP A 145 6.86 11.28 -16.69
CA ASP A 145 5.46 11.20 -17.08
C ASP A 145 4.55 11.19 -15.85
N MET A 146 3.76 12.26 -15.69
CA MET A 146 2.82 12.43 -14.58
C MET A 146 1.54 11.60 -14.75
N GLY A 147 1.24 11.10 -15.95
CA GLY A 147 0.03 10.35 -16.26
C GLY A 147 0.15 8.85 -16.06
N GLN A 148 1.35 8.33 -15.73
CA GLN A 148 1.56 6.89 -15.57
C GLN A 148 0.78 6.35 -14.37
N PRO A 149 0.15 5.18 -14.50
CA PRO A 149 -0.59 4.60 -13.39
C PRO A 149 0.35 4.19 -12.27
N ALA A 150 -0.11 4.29 -11.03
CA ALA A 150 0.51 3.58 -9.91
C ALA A 150 0.51 2.07 -10.23
N PHE A 151 1.56 1.35 -9.80
CA PHE A 151 1.63 -0.11 -10.00
C PHE A 151 0.39 -0.83 -9.46
N ALA A 152 -0.17 -0.37 -8.34
CA ALA A 152 -1.41 -0.90 -7.78
C ALA A 152 -2.61 -0.75 -8.74
N ALA A 153 -2.74 0.39 -9.42
CA ALA A 153 -3.79 0.63 -10.40
C ALA A 153 -3.57 -0.19 -11.69
N LEU A 154 -2.31 -0.33 -12.13
CA LEU A 154 -1.93 -1.19 -13.24
C LEU A 154 -2.29 -2.66 -12.96
N TYR A 155 -1.92 -3.17 -11.78
CA TYR A 155 -2.24 -4.53 -11.36
C TYR A 155 -3.75 -4.75 -11.26
N ALA A 156 -4.49 -3.82 -10.64
CA ALA A 156 -5.94 -3.90 -10.52
C ALA A 156 -6.64 -3.94 -11.89
N GLY A 157 -6.18 -3.13 -12.85
CA GLY A 157 -6.73 -3.11 -14.21
C GLY A 157 -6.50 -4.40 -14.99
N VAL A 158 -5.41 -5.13 -14.71
CA VAL A 158 -5.12 -6.42 -15.36
C VAL A 158 -5.80 -7.59 -14.65
N SER A 159 -5.68 -7.65 -13.32
CA SER A 159 -6.06 -8.82 -12.53
C SER A 159 -7.53 -8.83 -12.14
N ALA A 160 -8.20 -7.67 -12.13
CA ALA A 160 -9.56 -7.52 -11.66
C ALA A 160 -10.41 -6.48 -12.43
N PRO A 161 -10.36 -6.44 -13.78
CA PRO A 161 -11.02 -5.38 -14.57
C PRO A 161 -12.54 -5.32 -14.44
N THR A 162 -13.18 -6.41 -14.00
CA THR A 162 -14.64 -6.50 -13.86
C THR A 162 -15.12 -6.34 -12.42
N LEU A 163 -14.21 -6.22 -11.44
CA LEU A 163 -14.62 -5.98 -10.06
C LEU A 163 -15.13 -4.54 -9.91
N PRO A 164 -16.27 -4.32 -9.22
CA PRO A 164 -16.78 -2.98 -8.97
C PRO A 164 -15.80 -2.08 -8.16
N MET A 165 -14.85 -2.68 -7.44
CA MET A 165 -13.87 -1.99 -6.61
C MET A 165 -12.56 -2.80 -6.59
N SER A 166 -11.83 -2.78 -7.69
CA SER A 166 -10.52 -3.45 -7.83
C SER A 166 -9.36 -2.65 -7.26
N PHE A 167 -9.55 -1.35 -7.06
CA PHE A 167 -8.56 -0.41 -6.55
C PHE A 167 -9.18 0.47 -5.47
N LEU A 168 -8.46 0.66 -4.37
CA LEU A 168 -8.81 1.57 -3.30
C LEU A 168 -7.55 2.32 -2.88
N SER A 169 -7.64 3.64 -2.84
CA SER A 169 -6.55 4.52 -2.41
C SER A 169 -7.02 5.41 -1.26
N ASN A 170 -6.11 5.71 -0.34
CA ASN A 170 -6.29 6.73 0.70
C ASN A 170 -5.10 7.71 0.70
N GLY A 171 -4.76 8.21 -0.49
CA GLY A 171 -3.68 9.17 -0.70
C GLY A 171 -2.32 8.55 -1.02
N GLY A 172 -1.32 9.41 -1.24
CA GLY A 172 -0.02 9.04 -1.80
C GLY A 172 0.03 9.31 -3.30
N TYR A 173 0.52 8.35 -4.09
CA TYR A 173 0.47 8.40 -5.55
C TYR A 173 -0.54 7.38 -6.06
N ASP A 174 -1.65 7.87 -6.61
CA ASP A 174 -2.84 7.09 -6.93
C ASP A 174 -3.40 7.35 -8.32
N VAL A 175 -2.55 7.86 -9.21
CA VAL A 175 -2.88 8.03 -10.63
C VAL A 175 -3.28 6.67 -11.20
N THR A 176 -4.45 6.59 -11.85
CA THR A 176 -4.98 5.33 -12.41
C THR A 176 -4.78 5.21 -13.92
N ALA A 177 -4.45 6.32 -14.60
CA ALA A 177 -4.41 6.41 -16.07
C ALA A 177 -5.69 5.88 -16.76
N SER A 178 -6.84 6.00 -16.09
CA SER A 178 -8.13 5.46 -16.54
C SER A 178 -8.17 3.94 -16.72
N LEU A 179 -7.21 3.19 -16.16
CA LEU A 179 -7.21 1.73 -16.16
C LEU A 179 -8.24 1.15 -15.19
N VAL A 180 -8.51 1.87 -14.11
CA VAL A 180 -9.49 1.55 -13.07
C VAL A 180 -10.25 2.82 -12.67
N ALA A 181 -11.47 2.63 -12.17
CA ALA A 181 -12.38 3.69 -11.74
C ALA A 181 -11.93 4.39 -10.45
#